data_AF-A0A084QPG2-F1
#
_entry.id   AF-A0A084QPG2-F1
#
_cell.length_a   1.000
_cell.length_b   1.000
_cell.length_c   1.000
_cell.angle_alpha   90.00
_cell.angle_beta   90.00
_cell.angle_gamma   90.00
#
_symmetry.space_group_name_H-M   'P 1'
#
loop_
_entity.id
_entity.type
_entity.pdbx_description
1 polymer ?
#
loop_
_entity_poly.entity_id
_entity_poly.type
_entity_poly.pdbx_seq_one_letter_code
_entity_poly.pdbx_strand_id
1 'polypeptide(L)'
;MAEGFGIFTIAHGVLALFLLIELGLVAALVDSWYHWSLDEHSFLLFTVIWSLLVLAYLALVPRFAARLFHALAALVLLVITTIFWFAGAIALAVHTPGVGCGGFFSSCGVGIAAVVFAFFIWAIFLALTIFDTLTFLRSRGHNAHVDSTRTGGAKPYPGV
;
A
#
# COMPACT_ATOMS: atom_id res chain seq x y z
N MET A 1 5.15 -23.27 1.04
CA MET A 1 4.17 -22.18 0.81
C MET A 1 3.53 -21.65 2.10
N ALA A 2 3.76 -22.25 3.28
CA ALA A 2 3.22 -21.76 4.56
C ALA A 2 3.98 -20.52 5.12
N GLU A 3 5.29 -20.43 4.90
CA GLU A 3 6.16 -19.35 5.42
C GLU A 3 5.78 -17.95 4.87
N GLY A 4 5.30 -17.86 3.63
CA GLY A 4 4.94 -16.59 3.01
C GLY A 4 3.67 -15.97 3.61
N PHE A 5 2.68 -16.80 3.95
CA PHE A 5 1.40 -16.33 4.50
C PHE A 5 1.56 -15.68 5.88
N GLY A 6 2.51 -16.17 6.69
CA GLY A 6 2.85 -15.56 7.97
C GLY A 6 3.45 -14.16 7.81
N ILE A 7 4.42 -14.00 6.91
CA ILE A 7 5.07 -12.71 6.66
C ILE A 7 4.08 -11.68 6.13
N PHE A 8 3.21 -12.06 5.18
CA PHE A 8 2.19 -11.15 4.69
C PHE A 8 1.21 -10.74 5.80
N THR A 9 0.71 -11.67 6.62
CA THR A 9 -0.23 -11.30 7.70
C THR A 9 0.40 -10.41 8.76
N ILE A 10 1.67 -10.63 9.11
CA ILE A 10 2.44 -9.74 10.01
C ILE A 10 2.57 -8.35 9.40
N ALA A 11 2.93 -8.25 8.11
CA ALA A 11 3.04 -6.97 7.42
C ALA A 11 1.71 -6.20 7.41
N HIS A 12 0.59 -6.88 7.19
CA HIS A 12 -0.75 -6.28 7.26
C HIS A 12 -1.08 -5.80 8.68
N GLY A 13 -0.68 -6.53 9.71
CA GLY A 13 -0.87 -6.13 11.11
C GLY A 13 -0.05 -4.89 11.49
N VAL A 14 1.23 -4.85 11.10
CA VAL A 14 2.08 -3.66 11.30
C VAL A 14 1.53 -2.47 10.52
N LEU A 15 1.06 -2.69 9.29
CA LEU A 15 0.47 -1.63 8.48
C LEU A 15 -0.83 -1.09 9.10
N ALA A 16 -1.68 -1.95 9.65
CA ALA A 16 -2.88 -1.52 10.38
C ALA A 16 -2.52 -0.61 11.57
N LEU A 17 -1.49 -0.97 12.33
CA LEU A 17 -1.02 -0.16 13.47
C LEU A 17 -0.52 1.21 12.99
N PHE A 18 0.31 1.25 11.95
CA PHE A 18 0.83 2.51 11.43
C PHE A 18 -0.27 3.40 10.83
N LEU A 19 -1.27 2.80 10.16
CA LEU A 19 -2.45 3.54 9.67
C LEU A 19 -3.26 4.16 10.82
N LEU A 20 -3.41 3.46 11.95
CA LEU A 20 -4.09 4.00 13.13
C LEU A 20 -3.30 5.14 13.78
N ILE A 21 -1.98 5.03 13.83
CA ILE A 21 -1.08 6.09 14.32
C ILE A 21 -1.23 7.34 13.44
N GLU A 22 -1.16 7.17 12.12
CA GLU A 22 -1.38 8.27 11.17
C GLU A 22 -2.77 8.89 11.28
N LEU A 23 -3.82 8.08 11.45
CA LEU A 23 -5.17 8.60 11.65
C LEU A 23 -5.23 9.54 12.87
N GLY A 24 -4.57 9.18 13.97
CA GLY A 24 -4.47 10.01 15.17
C GLY A 24 -3.67 11.28 14.95
N LEU A 25 -2.53 11.19 14.25
CA LEU A 25 -1.68 12.34 13.92
C LEU A 25 -2.41 13.34 13.00
N VAL A 26 -3.02 12.85 11.92
CA VAL A 26 -3.79 13.67 10.97
C VAL A 26 -5.02 14.28 11.65
N ALA A 27 -5.73 13.54 12.51
CA ALA A 27 -6.85 14.09 13.27
C ALA A 27 -6.42 15.22 14.20
N ALA A 28 -5.29 15.07 14.90
CA ALA A 28 -4.74 16.12 15.76
C ALA A 28 -4.32 17.36 14.95
N LEU A 29 -3.75 17.16 13.75
CA LEU A 29 -3.44 18.28 12.86
C LEU A 29 -4.71 18.99 12.40
N VAL A 30 -5.74 18.26 11.93
CA VAL A 30 -7.01 18.86 11.49
C VAL A 30 -7.69 19.65 12.61
N ASP A 31 -7.69 19.13 13.85
CA ASP A 31 -8.24 19.83 15.01
C ASP A 31 -7.47 21.12 15.33
N SER A 32 -6.13 21.08 15.24
CA SER A 32 -5.30 22.27 15.49
C SER A 32 -5.45 23.38 14.44
N TRP A 33 -5.93 23.04 13.24
CA TRP A 33 -6.11 23.96 12.11
C TRP A 33 -7.60 24.18 11.76
N TYR A 34 -8.50 24.08 12.76
CA TYR A 34 -9.96 24.07 12.60
C TYR A 34 -10.56 25.20 11.74
N HIS A 35 -9.87 26.35 11.61
CA HIS A 35 -10.33 27.50 10.83
C HIS A 35 -9.76 27.60 9.40
N TRP A 36 -8.68 26.86 9.10
CA TRP A 36 -7.97 26.91 7.81
C TRP A 36 -7.68 25.47 7.39
N SER A 37 -8.66 24.81 6.78
CA SER A 37 -8.48 23.45 6.27
C SER A 37 -7.48 23.46 5.13
N LEU A 38 -6.25 23.06 5.44
CA LEU A 38 -5.20 22.84 4.46
C LEU A 38 -5.52 21.59 3.63
N ASP A 39 -5.52 21.73 2.31
CA ASP A 39 -5.88 20.67 1.35
C ASP A 39 -5.06 19.39 1.57
N GLU A 40 -3.80 19.53 2.01
CA GLU A 40 -2.87 18.43 2.28
C GLU A 40 -3.34 17.51 3.42
N HIS A 41 -3.93 18.07 4.47
CA HIS A 41 -4.43 17.29 5.61
C HIS A 41 -5.66 16.46 5.22
N SER A 42 -6.54 17.05 4.41
CA SER A 42 -7.73 16.37 3.87
C SER A 42 -7.35 15.23 2.94
N PHE A 43 -6.31 15.42 2.12
CA PHE A 43 -5.78 14.37 1.25
C PHE A 43 -5.19 13.20 2.04
N LEU A 44 -4.46 13.46 3.13
CA LEU A 44 -3.95 12.38 3.98
C LEU A 44 -5.06 11.62 4.70
N LEU A 45 -6.08 12.33 5.19
CA LEU A 45 -7.24 11.70 5.83
C LEU A 45 -7.93 10.73 4.86
N PHE A 46 -8.17 11.20 3.62
CA PHE A 46 -8.66 10.33 2.55
C PHE A 46 -7.73 9.13 2.31
N THR A 47 -6.42 9.37 2.25
CA THR A 47 -5.42 8.32 2.00
C THR A 47 -5.40 7.26 3.10
N VAL A 48 -5.56 7.64 4.36
CA VAL A 48 -5.65 6.71 5.51
C VAL A 48 -6.91 5.87 5.41
N ILE A 49 -8.08 6.49 5.18
CA ILE A 49 -9.35 5.77 5.03
C ILE A 49 -9.30 4.81 3.84
N TRP A 50 -8.82 5.28 2.70
CA TRP A 50 -8.60 4.48 1.50
C TRP A 50 -7.73 3.25 1.81
N SER A 51 -6.63 3.46 2.53
CA SER A 51 -5.69 2.39 2.89
C SER A 51 -6.30 1.35 3.83
N LEU A 52 -7.19 1.76 4.74
CA LEU A 52 -7.96 0.83 5.59
C LEU A 52 -8.91 -0.04 4.75
N LEU A 53 -9.55 0.53 3.72
CA LEU A 53 -10.39 -0.23 2.79
C LEU A 53 -9.57 -1.22 1.96
N VAL A 54 -8.41 -0.79 1.45
CA VAL A 54 -7.48 -1.67 0.72
C VAL A 54 -6.98 -2.80 1.62
N LEU A 55 -6.61 -2.50 2.87
CA LEU A 55 -6.20 -3.50 3.84
C LEU A 55 -7.32 -4.51 4.14
N ALA A 56 -8.55 -4.02 4.31
CA ALA A 56 -9.71 -4.87 4.51
C ALA A 56 -9.94 -5.79 3.29
N TYR A 57 -9.83 -5.27 2.07
CA TYR A 57 -9.91 -6.06 0.84
C TYR A 57 -8.82 -7.14 0.80
N LEU A 58 -7.56 -6.78 1.05
CA LEU A 58 -6.43 -7.71 1.01
C LEU A 58 -6.48 -8.78 2.12
N ALA A 59 -7.01 -8.46 3.30
CA ALA A 59 -7.07 -9.37 4.44
C ALA A 59 -8.31 -10.28 4.43
N LEU A 60 -9.49 -9.76 4.06
CA LEU A 60 -10.75 -10.52 4.12
C LEU A 60 -11.00 -11.33 2.84
N VAL A 61 -10.75 -10.77 1.65
CA VAL A 61 -11.13 -11.41 0.38
C VAL A 61 -10.46 -12.77 0.15
N PRO A 62 -9.14 -12.96 0.38
CA PRO A 62 -8.53 -14.29 0.22
C PRO A 62 -9.02 -15.31 1.26
N ARG A 63 -9.53 -14.87 2.43
CA ARG A 63 -10.06 -15.78 3.46
C ARG A 63 -11.51 -16.20 3.22
N PHE A 64 -12.36 -15.30 2.73
CA PHE A 64 -13.80 -15.53 2.63
C PHE A 64 -14.30 -15.77 1.20
N ALA A 65 -13.59 -15.27 0.19
CA ALA A 65 -14.09 -15.26 -1.19
C ALA A 65 -12.96 -15.44 -2.23
N ALA A 66 -12.30 -16.61 -2.23
CA ALA A 66 -11.25 -16.96 -3.18
C ALA A 66 -11.69 -16.84 -4.67
N ARG A 67 -12.99 -16.94 -4.96
CA ARG A 67 -13.55 -16.72 -6.32
C ARG A 67 -13.64 -15.25 -6.73
N LEU A 68 -13.66 -14.33 -5.77
CA LEU A 68 -13.72 -12.88 -6.02
C LEU A 68 -12.31 -12.25 -6.06
N PHE A 69 -11.29 -12.97 -5.57
CA PHE A 69 -9.92 -12.46 -5.52
C PHE A 69 -9.32 -12.37 -6.93
N HIS A 70 -9.25 -11.14 -7.46
CA HIS A 70 -8.55 -10.85 -8.70
C HIS A 70 -7.14 -10.35 -8.37
N ALA A 71 -6.11 -11.15 -8.70
CA ALA A 71 -4.72 -10.78 -8.47
C ALA A 71 -4.35 -9.43 -9.11
N LEU A 72 -4.88 -9.14 -10.30
CA LEU A 72 -4.69 -7.84 -10.95
C LEU A 72 -5.34 -6.69 -10.18
N ALA A 73 -6.52 -6.90 -9.57
CA ALA A 73 -7.18 -5.86 -8.79
C ALA A 73 -6.41 -5.57 -7.49
N ALA A 74 -5.91 -6.61 -6.82
CA ALA A 74 -5.05 -6.47 -5.65
C ALA A 74 -3.77 -5.68 -5.97
N LEU A 75 -3.11 -6.00 -7.08
CA LEU A 75 -1.92 -5.29 -7.56
C LEU A 75 -2.20 -3.82 -7.87
N VAL A 76 -3.30 -3.53 -8.56
CA VAL A 76 -3.69 -2.14 -8.88
C VAL A 76 -3.98 -1.34 -7.62
N LEU A 77 -4.70 -1.91 -6.65
CA LEU A 77 -4.98 -1.25 -5.37
C LEU A 77 -3.68 -0.96 -4.61
N LEU A 78 -2.74 -1.89 -4.60
CA LEU A 78 -1.43 -1.70 -3.96
C LEU A 78 -0.65 -0.55 -4.61
N VAL A 79 -0.53 -0.54 -5.95
CA VAL A 79 0.16 0.53 -6.69
C VAL A 79 -0.45 1.90 -6.42
N ILE A 80 -1.78 2.03 -6.50
CA ILE A 80 -2.48 3.30 -6.24
C ILE A 80 -2.19 3.76 -4.82
N THR A 81 -2.26 2.84 -3.85
CA THR A 81 -2.03 3.16 -2.45
C THR A 81 -0.58 3.59 -2.20
N THR A 82 0.41 2.94 -2.83
CA THR A 82 1.80 3.39 -2.78
C THR A 82 1.96 4.80 -3.33
N ILE A 83 1.31 5.15 -4.45
CA ILE A 83 1.39 6.51 -5.02
C ILE A 83 0.76 7.54 -4.07
N PHE A 84 -0.39 7.23 -3.48
CA PHE A 84 -1.05 8.14 -2.54
C PHE A 84 -0.20 8.42 -1.30
N TRP A 85 0.41 7.39 -0.71
CA TRP A 85 1.31 7.58 0.43
C TRP A 85 2.56 8.39 0.07
N PHE A 86 3.11 8.20 -1.13
CA PHE A 86 4.23 9.00 -1.60
C PHE A 86 3.85 10.48 -1.73
N ALA A 87 2.74 10.75 -2.42
CA ALA A 87 2.25 12.10 -2.63
C ALA A 87 1.92 12.79 -1.29
N GLY A 88 1.23 12.08 -0.39
CA GLY A 88 0.83 12.60 0.91
C GLY A 88 2.03 12.90 1.81
N ALA A 89 3.02 12.00 1.86
CA ALA A 89 4.23 12.22 2.65
C ALA A 89 5.01 13.46 2.19
N ILE A 90 5.12 13.67 0.88
CA ILE A 90 5.79 14.85 0.31
C ILE A 90 4.98 16.13 0.57
N ALA A 91 3.66 16.08 0.43
CA ALA A 91 2.78 17.22 0.73
C ALA A 91 2.96 17.70 2.18
N LEU A 92 2.90 16.78 3.16
CA LEU A 92 3.16 17.11 4.56
C LEU A 92 4.60 17.61 4.81
N ALA A 93 5.58 17.04 4.12
CA ALA A 93 6.98 17.42 4.28
C ALA A 93 7.23 18.86 3.81
N VAL A 94 6.60 19.29 2.72
CA VAL A 94 6.70 20.66 2.22
C VAL A 94 5.95 21.63 3.14
N HIS A 95 4.80 21.20 3.67
CA HIS A 95 4.02 22.03 4.58
C HIS A 95 4.65 22.18 5.97
N THR A 96 5.52 21.26 6.38
CA THR A 96 6.19 21.29 7.69
C THR A 96 7.49 22.11 7.60
N PRO A 97 7.56 23.36 8.13
CA PRO A 97 8.78 24.15 8.10
C PRO A 97 9.84 23.53 9.03
N GLY A 98 10.87 22.92 8.45
CA GLY A 98 11.97 22.27 9.19
C GLY A 98 12.93 23.21 9.93
N VAL A 99 12.76 24.54 9.82
CA VAL A 99 13.65 25.54 10.42
C VAL A 99 12.86 26.61 11.16
N GLY A 100 12.91 26.60 12.50
CA GLY A 100 12.36 27.69 13.33
C GLY A 100 11.19 27.35 14.26
N CYS A 101 11.13 26.14 14.81
CA CYS A 101 10.15 25.82 15.86
C CYS A 101 10.57 26.42 17.22
N GLY A 102 10.45 27.75 17.33
CA GLY A 102 10.74 28.56 18.52
C GLY A 102 9.49 29.20 19.14
N GLY A 103 8.29 28.73 18.81
CA GLY A 103 7.02 29.26 19.32
C GLY A 103 6.15 28.18 19.97
N PHE A 104 5.30 28.62 20.91
CA PHE A 104 4.44 27.88 21.85
C PHE A 104 3.50 26.79 21.29
N PHE A 105 3.48 26.54 19.98
CA PHE A 105 2.59 25.58 19.34
C PHE A 105 3.31 24.24 19.10
N SER A 106 2.97 23.25 19.94
CA SER A 106 3.43 21.85 19.94
C SER A 106 3.26 21.09 18.61
N SER A 107 2.57 21.66 17.62
CA SER A 107 2.18 21.02 16.36
C SER A 107 3.35 20.70 15.41
N CYS A 108 4.51 21.34 15.59
CA CYS A 108 5.69 21.11 14.74
C CYS A 108 6.26 19.68 14.89
N GLY A 109 6.34 19.18 16.12
CA GLY A 109 6.81 17.80 16.36
C GLY A 109 5.84 16.75 15.80
N VAL A 110 4.54 17.05 15.86
CA VAL A 110 3.46 16.20 15.34
C VAL A 110 3.55 16.09 13.81
N GLY A 111 3.77 17.21 13.11
CA GLY A 111 3.94 17.22 11.66
C GLY A 111 5.16 16.43 11.19
N ILE A 112 6.31 16.59 11.85
CA ILE A 112 7.52 15.82 11.53
C ILE A 112 7.29 14.32 11.77
N ALA A 113 6.66 13.95 12.89
CA ALA A 113 6.34 12.56 13.18
C ALA A 113 5.43 11.96 12.12
N ALA A 114 4.37 12.68 11.71
CA ALA A 114 3.47 12.26 10.62
C ALA A 114 4.21 12.06 9.28
N VAL A 115 5.14 12.96 8.93
CA VAL A 115 5.95 12.76 7.72
C VAL A 115 6.74 11.45 7.78
N VAL A 116 7.38 11.16 8.91
CA VAL A 116 8.20 9.95 9.07
C VAL A 116 7.35 8.67 9.03
N PHE A 117 6.22 8.65 9.75
CA PHE A 117 5.32 7.49 9.74
C PHE A 117 4.69 7.27 8.36
N ALA A 118 4.31 8.35 7.65
CA ALA A 118 3.83 8.27 6.28
C ALA A 118 4.86 7.64 5.32
N PHE A 119 6.16 7.97 5.45
CA PHE A 119 7.22 7.33 4.66
C PHE A 119 7.42 5.85 5.01
N PHE A 120 7.28 5.45 6.27
CA PHE A 120 7.32 4.03 6.64
C PHE A 120 6.16 3.25 6.04
N ILE A 121 4.95 3.81 6.08
CA ILE A 121 3.77 3.20 5.45
C ILE A 121 3.96 3.09 3.94
N TRP A 122 4.47 4.14 3.31
CA TRP A 122 4.83 4.13 1.89
C TRP A 122 5.81 2.99 1.57
N ALA A 123 6.88 2.84 2.35
CA ALA A 123 7.90 1.82 2.13
C ALA A 123 7.33 0.40 2.26
N ILE A 124 6.44 0.15 3.23
CA ILE A 124 5.77 -1.14 3.38
C ILE A 124 4.86 -1.41 2.18
N PHE A 125 4.05 -0.44 1.75
CA PHE A 125 3.19 -0.59 0.57
C PHE A 125 4.00 -0.82 -0.71
N LEU A 126 5.13 -0.12 -0.87
CA LEU A 126 6.04 -0.33 -2.00
C LEU A 126 6.60 -1.75 -1.98
N ALA A 127 7.07 -2.23 -0.83
CA ALA A 127 7.59 -3.58 -0.69
C ALA A 127 6.53 -4.62 -1.05
N LEU A 128 5.30 -4.48 -0.53
CA LEU A 128 4.17 -5.34 -0.87
C LEU A 128 3.87 -5.32 -2.38
N THR A 129 3.86 -4.14 -2.98
CA THR A 129 3.65 -3.97 -4.43
C THR A 129 4.72 -4.68 -5.25
N ILE A 130 5.99 -4.56 -4.86
CA ILE A 130 7.11 -5.23 -5.54
C ILE A 130 6.96 -6.74 -5.42
N PHE A 131 6.69 -7.27 -4.22
CA PHE A 131 6.52 -8.70 -4.03
C PHE A 131 5.35 -9.25 -4.85
N ASP A 132 4.20 -8.56 -4.85
CA ASP A 132 3.03 -8.97 -5.62
C ASP A 132 3.25 -8.86 -7.15
N THR A 133 4.00 -7.86 -7.58
CA THR A 133 4.40 -7.73 -8.99
C THR A 133 5.32 -8.87 -9.42
N LEU A 134 6.31 -9.22 -8.59
CA LEU A 134 7.24 -10.31 -8.87
C LEU A 134 6.54 -11.67 -8.89
N THR A 135 5.58 -11.93 -7.98
CA THR A 135 4.78 -13.15 -8.01
C THR A 135 3.92 -13.21 -9.27
N PHE A 136 3.26 -12.12 -9.63
CA PHE A 136 2.44 -12.03 -10.85
C PHE A 136 3.27 -12.31 -12.12
N LEU A 137 4.46 -11.72 -12.24
CA LEU A 137 5.36 -11.95 -13.37
C LEU A 137 5.89 -13.40 -13.41
N ARG A 138 6.27 -13.97 -12.27
CA ARG A 138 6.71 -15.39 -12.18
C ARG A 138 5.60 -16.37 -12.57
N SER A 139 4.35 -16.10 -12.19
CA SER A 139 3.21 -16.94 -12.57
C SER A 139 2.96 -16.96 -14.08
N ARG A 140 3.19 -15.86 -14.79
CA ARG A 140 3.09 -15.82 -16.26
C ARG A 140 4.20 -16.61 -16.96
N GLY A 141 5.44 -16.56 -16.46
CA GLY A 141 6.57 -17.26 -17.07
C GLY A 141 6.41 -18.79 -17.06
N HIS A 142 5.84 -19.36 -16.00
CA HIS A 142 5.59 -20.81 -15.91
C HIS A 142 4.55 -21.27 -16.94
N ASN A 143 3.51 -20.47 -17.19
CA ASN A 143 2.47 -20.82 -18.16
C ASN A 143 2.97 -20.72 -19.62
N ALA A 144 3.88 -19.79 -19.91
CA ALA A 144 4.49 -19.65 -21.24
C ALA A 144 5.44 -20.81 -21.60
N HIS A 145 6.15 -21.37 -20.62
CA HIS A 145 7.03 -22.52 -20.83
C HIS A 145 6.23 -23.80 -21.13
N VAL A 146 5.07 -23.99 -20.50
CA VAL A 146 4.20 -25.17 -20.73
C VAL A 146 3.60 -25.17 -22.14
N ASP A 147 3.35 -23.99 -22.72
CA ASP A 147 2.81 -23.88 -24.08
C ASP A 147 3.85 -24.22 -25.16
N SER A 148 5.12 -23.87 -24.92
CA SER A 148 6.24 -24.20 -25.83
C SER A 148 6.54 -25.71 -25.88
N THR A 149 6.37 -26.44 -24.76
CA THR A 149 6.49 -27.91 -24.75
C THR A 149 5.31 -28.60 -25.41
N ARG A 150 4.10 -28.02 -25.35
CA ARG A 150 2.90 -28.59 -26.00
C ARG A 150 2.96 -28.44 -27.53
N THR A 151 3.48 -27.33 -28.04
CA THR A 151 3.66 -27.09 -29.48
C THR A 151 4.85 -27.86 -30.07
N GLY A 152 5.94 -28.07 -29.31
CA GLY A 152 7.09 -28.90 -29.74
C GLY A 152 6.87 -30.42 -29.69
N GLY A 153 5.81 -30.89 -29.03
CA GLY A 153 5.49 -32.32 -28.86
C GLY A 153 4.43 -32.88 -29.82
N ALA A 154 3.80 -32.03 -30.65
CA ALA A 154 2.81 -32.47 -31.63
C ALA A 154 3.49 -33.11 -32.85
N LYS A 155 3.89 -34.38 -32.74
CA LYS A 155 4.26 -35.16 -33.92
C LYS A 155 3.01 -35.38 -34.79
N PRO A 156 3.07 -35.15 -36.12
CA PRO A 156 1.95 -35.45 -37.00
C PRO A 156 1.70 -36.96 -36.98
N TYR A 157 0.44 -37.36 -36.79
CA TYR A 157 0.02 -38.75 -37.01
C TYR A 157 0.26 -39.12 -38.49
N PRO A 158 0.98 -40.21 -38.79
CA PRO A 158 1.07 -40.72 -40.14
C PRO A 158 -0.24 -41.44 -40.45
N GLY A 159 -1.15 -40.75 -41.13
CA GLY A 159 -2.35 -41.33 -41.71
C GLY A 159 -2.17 -41.48 -43.22
N VAL A 160 -2.12 -42.75 -43.64
CA VAL A 160 -2.22 -43.35 -44.99
C VAL A 160 -1.15 -43.04 -46.03
#